data_AF-A0A925ER89-F1
#
_entry.id   AF-A0A925ER89-F1
#
_cell.length_a   1.000
_cell.length_b   1.000
_cell.length_c   1.000
_cell.angle_alpha   90.00
_cell.angle_beta   90.00
_cell.angle_gamma   90.00
#
_symmetry.space_group_name_H-M   'P 1'
#
loop_
_entity.id
_entity.type
_entity.pdbx_description
1 polymer ?
#
loop_
_entity_poly.entity_id
_entity_poly.type
_entity_poly.pdbx_seq_one_letter_code
_entity_poly.pdbx_strand_id
1 'polypeptide(L)' 'MTFEIEGILHKKYEVENKSSSFQTREFVITTDGTYPQYVKFQLTQEK' A
#
# COMPACT_ATOMS: atom_id res chain seq x y z
N MET A 1 -14.29 -9.35 5.32
CA MET A 1 -13.13 -9.29 6.22
C MET A 1 -12.44 -7.97 5.96
N THR A 2 -12.50 -7.04 6.91
CA THR A 2 -11.87 -5.72 6.80
C THR A 2 -10.52 -5.80 7.51
N PHE A 3 -9.44 -5.52 6.80
CA PHE A 3 -8.10 -5.43 7.38
C PHE A 3 -7.81 -3.96 7.68
N GLU A 4 -7.43 -3.67 8.92
CA GLU A 4 -7.15 -2.32 9.41
C GLU A 4 -5.77 -2.33 10.08
N ILE A 5 -4.92 -1.37 9.70
CA ILE A 5 -3.56 -1.23 10.20
C ILE A 5 -3.20 0.25 10.26
N GLU A 6 -2.51 0.63 11.34
CA GLU A 6 -2.00 1.98 11.54
C GLU A 6 -0.47 1.96 11.53
N GLY A 7 0.13 3.04 11.04
CA GLY A 7 1.57 3.19 10.99
C GLY A 7 2.02 4.39 10.16
N ILE A 8 3.33 4.54 10.02
CA ILE A 8 3.94 5.67 9.32
C ILE A 8 4.11 5.31 7.83
N LEU A 9 3.63 6.17 6.93
CA LEU A 9 3.86 6.01 5.50
C LEU A 9 5.35 6.19 5.20
N HIS A 10 6.03 5.09 4.86
CA HIS A 10 7.46 5.09 4.56
C HIS A 10 7.75 5.48 3.11
N LYS A 11 7.01 4.88 2.16
CA LYS A 11 7.19 5.15 0.73
C LYS A 11 5.88 5.01 -0.01
N LYS A 12 5.57 6.00 -0.86
CA LYS A 12 4.41 5.98 -1.75
C LYS A 12 4.91 5.91 -3.19
N TYR A 13 4.52 4.88 -3.91
CA TYR A 13 4.85 4.77 -5.33
C TYR A 13 3.85 5.54 -6.18
N GLU A 14 4.25 5.82 -7.41
CA GLU A 14 3.35 6.36 -8.44
C GLU A 14 2.29 5.32 -8.81
N VAL A 15 1.23 5.79 -9.45
CA VAL A 15 0.15 4.91 -9.93
C VAL A 15 0.61 4.27 -11.23
N GLU A 16 0.59 2.94 -11.28
CA GLU A 16 0.85 2.17 -12.49
C GLU A 16 -0.48 1.85 -13.18
N ASN A 17 -0.62 2.32 -14.41
CA ASN A 17 -1.71 1.93 -15.30
C ASN A 17 -1.32 0.64 -16.01
N LYS A 18 -1.76 -0.51 -15.51
CA LYS A 18 -1.49 -1.79 -16.19
C LYS A 18 -2.42 -2.00 -17.40
N SER A 19 -3.59 -1.36 -17.41
CA SER A 19 -4.49 -1.28 -18.57
C SER A 19 -5.30 0.02 -18.54
N SER A 20 -6.14 0.24 -19.57
CA SER A 20 -7.05 1.40 -19.61
C SER A 20 -8.12 1.39 -18.51
N SER A 21 -8.44 0.23 -17.93
CA SER A 21 -9.43 0.06 -16.87
C SER A 21 -8.85 -0.35 -15.52
N PHE A 22 -7.57 -0.74 -15.47
CA PHE A 22 -6.94 -1.26 -14.26
C PHE A 22 -5.73 -0.43 -13.86
N GLN A 23 -5.84 0.18 -12.68
CA GLN A 23 -4.79 0.96 -12.06
C GLN A 23 -4.36 0.30 -10.76
N THR A 24 -3.07 0.28 -10.52
CA THR A 24 -2.49 -0.24 -9.28
C THR A 24 -1.59 0.80 -8.66
N ARG A 25 -1.59 0.87 -7.33
CA ARG A 25 -0.66 1.71 -6.59
C ARG A 25 -0.05 0.93 -5.45
N GLU A 26 1.27 0.98 -5.36
CA GLU A 26 1.98 0.42 -4.22
C GLU A 26 2.32 1.51 -3.18
N PHE A 27 2.30 1.12 -1.91
CA PHE A 27 2.84 1.94 -0.83
C PHE A 27 3.36 1.04 0.29
N VAL A 28 4.30 1.55 1.07
CA VAL A 28 4.92 0.87 2.19
C VAL A 28 4.62 1.66 3.45
N ILE A 29 4.11 0.99 4.47
CA ILE A 29 3.98 1.54 5.81
C ILE A 29 4.97 0.85 6.74
N THR A 30 5.35 1.56 7.79
CA THR A 30 6.13 1.03 8.90
C THR A 30 5.23 0.92 10.12
N THR A 31 5.23 -0.25 10.77
CA THR A 31 4.48 -0.46 12.02
C THR A 31 5.20 0.17 13.20
N ASP A 32 4.43 0.73 14.15
CA ASP A 32 4.99 1.23 15.40
C ASP A 32 5.33 0.07 16.36
N GLY A 33 6.51 0.15 16.99
CA GLY A 33 6.96 -0.85 17.98
C GLY A 33 8.47 -1.03 18.03
N THR A 34 8.94 -1.88 18.95
CA THR A 34 10.38 -2.17 19.17
C THR A 34 11.06 -2.80 17.94
N TYR A 35 10.27 -3.46 17.08
CA TYR A 35 10.74 -4.06 15.82
C TYR A 35 9.84 -3.58 14.67
N PRO A 36 10.10 -2.39 14.12
CA PRO A 36 9.29 -1.84 13.04
C PRO A 36 9.36 -2.74 11.81
N GLN A 37 8.19 -3.14 11.32
CA GLN A 37 8.06 -3.95 10.10
C GLN A 37 7.72 -3.07 8.92
N TYR A 38 8.36 -3.33 7.79
CA TYR A 38 8.00 -2.70 6.51
C TYR A 38 6.98 -3.56 5.81
N VAL A 39 5.74 -3.08 5.75
CA VAL A 39 4.63 -3.80 5.12
C VAL A 39 4.29 -3.11 3.81
N LYS A 40 4.43 -3.85 2.69
CA LYS A 40 4.09 -3.36 1.36
C LYS A 40 2.63 -3.68 1.04
N PHE A 41 1.87 -2.66 0.69
CA PHE A 41 0.49 -2.75 0.25
C PHE A 41 0.39 -2.46 -1.24
N GLN A 42 -0.47 -3.22 -1.92
CA GLN A 42 -0.89 -2.94 -3.28
C GLN A 42 -2.37 -2.59 -3.26
N LEU A 43 -2.70 -1.35 -3.60
CA LEU A 43 -4.05 -0.91 -3.87
C LEU A 43 -4.37 -1.21 -5.34
N THR A 44 -5.39 -2.00 -5.58
CA THR A 44 -5.92 -2.28 -6.92
C THR A 44 -7.29 -1.65 -7.04
N GLN A 45 -7.50 -0.83 -8.08
CA GLN A 45 -8.83 -0.37 -8.42
C GLN A 45 -9.37 -1.26 -9.54
N GLU A 46 -10.30 -2.14 -9.19
CA GLU A 46 -11.20 -2.73 -10.18
C GLU A 46 -12.38 -1.78 -10.36
N LYS A 47 -12.69 -1.44 -11.60
CA LYS A 47 -13.84 -0.61 -11.97
C LYS A 47 -14.91 -1.48 -12.61
#